data_AF-A0A5T1S6P5-F1
#
_entry.id   AF-A0A5T1S6P5-F1
#
_cell.length_a   1.000
_cell.length_b   1.000
_cell.length_c   1.000
_cell.angle_alpha   90.00
_cell.angle_beta   90.00
_cell.angle_gamma   90.00
#
_symmetry.space_group_name_H-M   'P 1'
#
loop_
_entity.id
_entity.type
_entity.pdbx_description
1 polymer ?
#
loop_
_entity_poly.entity_id
_entity_poly.type
_entity_poly.pdbx_seq_one_letter_code
_entity_poly.pdbx_strand_id
1 'polypeptide(L)'
;MSLLKNSSYILTLLSLFGFLLTWQRSAFSLFFLIPIFLTLFWEFFLFLKLRKNIIKEATLIKGSLFYRISMGDFYLYIFSFFLAIFGLVSLFLNFLNLEKIDFVFIFIILPLLMIFLKKELHLQFIDNAYNDFRIVVIASFFTALFYAFYGLFFTYNELLNLELFSRKIIAYKSASFVYFDFLSEFLHFVSNLKFFIFSYFGYLGFRALNFIFDFFNFFMFCSLLAFVFNFVLKIKIKIIVLFLCFIMVLGNYFLKEQRNNALKSE
;
A
#
# COMPACT_ATOMS: atom_id res chain seq x y z
N MET A 1 -30.09 0.99 -0.99
CA MET A 1 -28.88 1.74 -0.58
C MET A 1 -27.77 0.87 0.03
N SER A 2 -28.07 -0.19 0.81
CA SER A 2 -27.05 -1.07 1.42
C SER A 2 -26.32 -1.98 0.42
N LEU A 3 -27.02 -2.51 -0.59
CA LEU A 3 -26.44 -3.38 -1.63
C LEU A 3 -25.39 -2.64 -2.49
N LEU A 4 -25.68 -1.42 -2.94
CA LEU A 4 -24.76 -0.59 -3.72
C LEU A 4 -23.45 -0.24 -2.98
N LYS A 5 -23.54 -0.04 -1.66
CA LYS A 5 -22.34 0.17 -0.82
C LYS A 5 -21.54 -1.13 -0.65
N ASN A 6 -22.22 -2.25 -0.42
CA ASN A 6 -21.55 -3.55 -0.33
C ASN A 6 -20.87 -3.95 -1.63
N SER A 7 -21.49 -3.67 -2.78
CA SER A 7 -20.90 -3.94 -4.08
C SER A 7 -19.65 -3.07 -4.34
N SER A 8 -19.62 -1.81 -3.91
CA SER A 8 -18.44 -0.97 -4.10
C SER A 8 -17.25 -1.44 -3.26
N TYR A 9 -17.49 -1.88 -2.02
CA TYR A 9 -16.45 -2.47 -1.18
C TYR A 9 -15.85 -3.74 -1.81
N ILE A 10 -16.70 -4.66 -2.29
CA ILE A 10 -16.23 -5.90 -2.95
C ILE A 10 -15.50 -5.58 -4.26
N LEU A 11 -16.02 -4.65 -5.05
CA LEU A 11 -15.40 -4.23 -6.30
C LEU A 11 -13.97 -3.73 -6.09
N THR A 12 -13.72 -3.00 -5.00
CA THR A 12 -12.39 -2.43 -4.71
C THR A 12 -11.38 -3.48 -4.26
N LEU A 13 -11.84 -4.51 -3.55
CA LEU A 13 -11.00 -5.66 -3.23
C LEU A 13 -10.69 -6.48 -4.49
N LEU A 14 -11.71 -6.76 -5.31
CA LEU A 14 -11.55 -7.51 -6.56
C LEU A 14 -10.67 -6.76 -7.56
N SER A 15 -10.73 -5.42 -7.60
CA SER A 15 -9.85 -4.64 -8.45
C SER A 15 -8.40 -4.73 -7.99
N LEU A 16 -8.15 -4.69 -6.67
CA LEU A 16 -6.81 -4.86 -6.13
C LEU A 16 -6.23 -6.24 -6.48
N PHE A 17 -7.02 -7.31 -6.36
CA PHE A 17 -6.60 -8.65 -6.79
C PHE A 17 -6.44 -8.77 -8.31
N GLY A 18 -7.39 -8.21 -9.06
CA GLY A 18 -7.36 -8.20 -10.52
C GLY A 18 -6.09 -7.55 -11.04
N PHE A 19 -5.68 -6.41 -10.47
CA PHE A 19 -4.42 -5.76 -10.79
C PHE A 19 -3.22 -6.68 -10.52
N LEU A 20 -3.11 -7.23 -9.30
CA LEU A 20 -1.98 -8.06 -8.89
C LEU A 20 -1.82 -9.34 -9.71
N LEU A 21 -2.92 -9.94 -10.16
CA LEU A 21 -2.90 -11.17 -10.95
C LEU A 21 -2.62 -10.94 -12.44
N THR A 22 -2.92 -9.74 -12.96
CA THR A 22 -2.93 -9.49 -14.41
C THR A 22 -1.87 -8.54 -14.91
N TRP A 23 -1.23 -7.74 -14.04
CA TRP A 23 -0.29 -6.70 -14.48
C TRP A 23 0.89 -7.22 -15.31
N GLN A 24 1.38 -8.43 -15.04
CA GLN A 24 2.45 -9.04 -15.84
C GLN A 24 1.98 -9.48 -17.23
N ARG A 25 0.68 -9.80 -17.39
CA ARG A 25 0.15 -10.45 -18.59
C ARG A 25 -0.61 -9.52 -19.52
N SER A 26 -1.19 -8.43 -19.00
CA SER A 26 -2.03 -7.56 -19.82
C SER A 26 -1.87 -6.07 -19.49
N ALA A 27 -1.91 -5.25 -20.54
CA ALA A 27 -1.99 -3.78 -20.44
C ALA A 27 -3.31 -3.30 -19.83
N PHE A 28 -4.38 -4.09 -19.96
CA PHE A 28 -5.70 -3.80 -19.40
C PHE A 28 -5.73 -3.79 -17.87
N SER A 29 -4.67 -4.25 -17.21
CA SER A 29 -4.55 -4.22 -15.75
C SER A 29 -4.68 -2.81 -15.16
N LEU A 30 -4.32 -1.74 -15.90
CA LEU A 30 -4.51 -0.34 -15.47
C LEU A 30 -5.96 0.01 -15.11
N PHE A 31 -6.94 -0.60 -15.76
CA PHE A 31 -8.35 -0.33 -15.47
C PHE A 31 -8.74 -0.72 -14.04
N PHE A 32 -8.04 -1.69 -13.44
CA PHE A 32 -8.25 -2.07 -12.05
C PHE A 32 -7.75 -1.03 -11.04
N LEU A 33 -6.99 -0.02 -11.46
CA LEU A 33 -6.57 1.07 -10.59
C LEU A 33 -7.68 2.12 -10.40
N ILE A 34 -8.68 2.18 -11.29
CA ILE A 34 -9.77 3.18 -11.23
C ILE A 34 -10.62 3.02 -9.95
N PRO A 35 -11.09 1.82 -9.56
CA PRO A 35 -11.82 1.68 -8.30
C PRO A 35 -10.94 2.01 -7.08
N ILE A 36 -9.65 1.69 -7.12
CA ILE A 36 -8.69 2.00 -6.04
C ILE A 36 -8.55 3.53 -5.91
N PHE A 37 -8.41 4.24 -7.03
CA PHE A 37 -8.37 5.70 -7.06
C PHE A 37 -9.57 6.33 -6.35
N LEU A 38 -10.77 5.89 -6.73
CA LEU A 38 -12.02 6.42 -6.20
C LEU A 38 -12.13 6.18 -4.69
N THR A 39 -11.64 5.03 -4.19
CA THR A 39 -11.62 4.77 -2.74
C THR A 39 -10.67 5.69 -1.99
N LEU A 40 -9.44 5.86 -2.47
CA LEU A 40 -8.46 6.75 -1.84
C LEU A 40 -8.97 8.19 -1.85
N PHE A 41 -9.52 8.65 -2.98
CA PHE A 41 -10.12 9.97 -3.11
C PHE A 41 -11.21 10.19 -2.06
N TRP A 42 -12.12 9.23 -1.90
CA TRP A 42 -13.22 9.34 -0.95
C TRP A 42 -12.75 9.31 0.51
N GLU A 43 -11.85 8.40 0.88
CA GLU A 43 -11.32 8.32 2.24
C GLU A 43 -10.51 9.58 2.62
N PHE A 44 -9.68 10.10 1.71
CA PHE A 44 -8.96 11.35 1.94
C PHE A 44 -9.90 12.55 2.04
N PHE A 45 -10.93 12.63 1.19
CA PHE A 45 -11.93 13.68 1.26
C PHE A 45 -12.65 13.68 2.62
N LEU A 46 -13.11 12.51 3.08
CA LEU A 46 -13.77 12.36 4.38
C LEU A 46 -12.86 12.79 5.53
N PHE A 47 -11.60 12.37 5.51
CA PHE A 47 -10.62 12.73 6.53
C PHE A 47 -10.40 14.24 6.59
N LEU A 48 -10.16 14.88 5.44
CA LEU A 48 -9.91 16.33 5.36
C LEU A 48 -11.14 17.14 5.76
N LYS A 49 -12.34 16.69 5.37
CA LYS A 49 -13.60 17.31 5.77
C LYS A 49 -13.80 17.28 7.28
N LEU A 50 -13.52 16.16 7.94
CA LEU A 50 -13.56 16.08 9.40
C LEU A 50 -12.52 16.99 10.05
N ARG A 51 -11.28 17.01 9.56
CA ARG A 51 -10.24 17.92 10.07
C ARG A 51 -10.66 19.38 9.96
N LYS A 52 -11.20 19.78 8.81
CA LYS A 52 -11.74 21.13 8.60
C LYS A 52 -12.85 21.44 9.60
N ASN A 53 -13.77 20.51 9.85
CA ASN A 53 -14.87 20.71 10.80
C ASN A 53 -14.38 20.84 12.24
N ILE A 54 -13.44 20.00 12.68
CA ILE A 54 -12.85 20.08 14.03
C ILE A 54 -12.16 21.43 14.24
N ILE A 55 -11.35 21.88 13.29
CA ILE A 55 -10.65 23.17 13.38
C ILE A 55 -11.67 24.31 13.40
N LYS A 56 -12.70 24.23 12.55
CA LYS A 56 -13.75 25.24 12.45
C LYS A 56 -14.55 25.37 13.76
N GLU A 57 -14.91 24.26 14.38
CA GLU A 57 -15.61 24.27 15.67
C GLU A 57 -14.74 24.82 16.81
N ALA A 58 -13.44 24.53 16.77
CA ALA A 58 -12.49 25.01 17.78
C ALA A 58 -12.11 26.49 17.65
N THR A 59 -12.19 27.07 16.44
CA THR A 59 -11.64 28.41 16.15
C THR A 59 -12.69 29.47 15.80
N LEU A 60 -13.85 29.08 15.25
CA LEU A 60 -14.82 30.02 14.71
C LEU A 60 -16.13 30.01 15.50
N ILE A 61 -16.60 31.22 15.85
CA ILE A 61 -17.92 31.41 16.45
C ILE A 61 -18.99 30.97 15.43
N LYS A 62 -19.88 30.07 15.85
CA LYS A 62 -20.98 29.57 15.04
C LYS A 62 -21.82 30.74 14.51
N GLY A 63 -22.02 30.78 13.19
CA GLY A 63 -22.81 31.83 12.52
C GLY A 63 -22.03 33.06 12.06
N SER A 64 -20.73 33.18 12.38
CA SER A 64 -19.86 34.25 11.84
C SER A 64 -19.72 34.20 10.31
N LEU A 65 -19.37 35.34 9.71
CA LEU A 65 -19.19 35.48 8.25
C LEU A 65 -18.09 34.54 7.74
N PHE A 66 -16.98 34.42 8.48
CA PHE A 66 -15.91 33.45 8.23
C PHE A 66 -16.36 31.99 8.36
N TYR A 67 -17.32 31.68 9.25
CA TYR A 67 -17.93 30.35 9.34
C TYR A 67 -18.75 30.01 8.08
N ARG A 68 -19.43 30.99 7.47
CA ARG A 68 -20.22 30.77 6.24
C ARG A 68 -19.34 30.66 5.00
N ILE A 69 -18.30 31.48 4.86
CA ILE A 69 -17.36 31.42 3.73
C ILE A 69 -16.60 30.08 3.71
N SER A 70 -16.21 29.57 4.88
CA SER A 70 -15.54 28.27 5.02
C SER A 70 -16.48 27.06 4.87
N MET A 71 -17.74 27.21 4.46
CA MET A 71 -18.61 26.06 4.14
C MET A 71 -18.19 25.33 2.86
N GLY A 72 -17.58 26.04 1.89
CA GLY A 72 -17.22 25.44 0.60
C GLY A 72 -16.20 24.30 0.72
N ASP A 73 -16.48 23.16 0.09
CA ASP A 73 -15.59 21.98 0.07
C ASP A 73 -14.70 21.92 -1.20
N PHE A 74 -14.73 22.95 -2.05
CA PHE A 74 -14.02 22.97 -3.33
C PHE A 74 -12.51 22.68 -3.22
N TYR A 75 -11.80 23.42 -2.35
CA TYR A 75 -10.37 23.19 -2.12
C TYR A 75 -10.07 21.80 -1.51
N LEU A 76 -11.00 21.25 -0.73
CA LEU A 76 -10.84 19.90 -0.18
C LEU A 76 -10.89 18.85 -1.29
N TYR A 77 -11.78 19.00 -2.26
CA TYR A 77 -11.86 18.09 -3.41
C TYR A 77 -10.57 18.15 -4.26
N ILE A 78 -10.02 19.34 -4.51
CA ILE A 78 -8.77 19.47 -5.24
C ILE A 78 -7.64 18.79 -4.48
N PHE A 79 -7.52 19.06 -3.18
CA PHE A 79 -6.45 18.48 -2.37
C PHE A 79 -6.57 16.96 -2.24
N SER A 80 -7.78 16.43 -2.03
CA SER A 80 -8.02 14.98 -2.00
C SER A 80 -7.73 14.31 -3.34
N PHE A 81 -7.98 14.99 -4.46
CA PHE A 81 -7.65 14.51 -5.80
C PHE A 81 -6.15 14.29 -5.97
N PHE A 82 -5.33 15.30 -5.66
CA PHE A 82 -3.87 15.19 -5.77
C PHE A 82 -3.28 14.16 -4.79
N LEU A 83 -3.79 14.09 -3.56
CA LEU A 83 -3.39 13.05 -2.60
C LEU A 83 -3.73 11.65 -3.12
N ALA A 84 -4.89 11.46 -3.73
CA ALA A 84 -5.30 10.18 -4.28
C ALA A 84 -4.44 9.76 -5.49
N ILE A 85 -4.07 10.70 -6.36
CA ILE A 85 -3.12 10.44 -7.45
C ILE A 85 -1.78 10.00 -6.89
N PHE A 86 -1.23 10.76 -5.93
CA PHE A 86 0.04 10.41 -5.30
C PHE A 86 -0.01 9.03 -4.65
N GLY A 87 -1.07 8.74 -3.89
CA GLY A 87 -1.29 7.44 -3.27
C GLY A 87 -1.40 6.31 -4.28
N LEU A 88 -2.11 6.52 -5.39
CA LEU A 88 -2.27 5.52 -6.45
C LEU A 88 -0.95 5.23 -7.16
N VAL A 89 -0.17 6.25 -7.50
CA VAL A 89 1.15 6.07 -8.11
C VAL A 89 2.07 5.31 -7.15
N SER A 90 2.09 5.68 -5.87
CA SER A 90 2.89 4.98 -4.86
C SER A 90 2.49 3.51 -4.69
N LEU A 91 1.18 3.21 -4.64
CA LEU A 91 0.69 1.83 -4.59
C LEU A 91 1.10 1.06 -5.85
N PHE A 92 0.89 1.65 -7.04
CA PHE A 92 1.25 1.04 -8.31
C PHE A 92 2.73 0.66 -8.37
N LEU A 93 3.63 1.58 -8.03
CA LEU A 93 5.07 1.33 -8.04
C LEU A 93 5.46 0.21 -7.06
N ASN A 94 4.91 0.22 -5.84
CA ASN A 94 5.20 -0.82 -4.86
C ASN A 94 4.63 -2.19 -5.29
N PHE A 95 3.46 -2.23 -5.93
CA PHE A 95 2.86 -3.48 -6.42
C PHE A 95 3.72 -4.18 -7.48
N LEU A 96 4.41 -3.43 -8.34
CA LEU A 96 5.32 -4.01 -9.34
C LEU A 96 6.53 -4.69 -8.69
N ASN A 97 6.99 -4.16 -7.56
CA ASN A 97 8.17 -4.63 -6.85
C ASN A 97 7.88 -5.66 -5.74
N LEU A 98 6.62 -6.09 -5.57
CA LEU A 98 6.27 -6.99 -4.46
C LEU A 98 6.97 -8.35 -4.57
N GLU A 99 7.60 -8.80 -3.50
CA GLU A 99 8.07 -10.17 -3.37
C GLU A 99 7.01 -11.08 -2.74
N LYS A 100 7.18 -12.41 -2.83
CA LYS A 100 6.22 -13.38 -2.27
C LYS A 100 5.96 -13.18 -0.78
N ILE A 101 6.98 -12.78 -0.02
CA ILE A 101 6.87 -12.55 1.41
C ILE A 101 5.97 -11.34 1.72
N ASP A 102 6.05 -10.30 0.90
CA ASP A 102 5.31 -9.06 1.08
C ASP A 102 3.80 -9.31 1.09
N PHE A 103 3.33 -10.24 0.24
CA PHE A 103 1.90 -10.64 0.21
C PHE A 103 1.41 -11.15 1.56
N VAL A 104 2.23 -11.87 2.33
CA VAL A 104 1.86 -12.36 3.67
C VAL A 104 1.63 -11.17 4.60
N PHE A 105 2.55 -10.20 4.61
CA PHE A 105 2.41 -9.01 5.46
C PHE A 105 1.21 -8.15 5.08
N ILE A 106 0.97 -7.97 3.77
CA ILE A 106 -0.07 -7.10 3.23
C ILE A 106 -1.46 -7.71 3.36
N PHE A 107 -1.63 -9.00 3.07
CA PHE A 107 -2.95 -9.62 2.96
C PHE A 107 -3.36 -10.42 4.19
N ILE A 108 -2.41 -10.83 5.04
CA ILE A 108 -2.71 -11.55 6.27
C ILE A 108 -2.49 -10.64 7.47
N ILE A 109 -1.26 -10.18 7.68
CA ILE A 109 -0.89 -9.47 8.91
C ILE A 109 -1.59 -8.11 9.01
N LEU A 110 -1.59 -7.30 7.95
CA LEU A 110 -2.21 -5.97 7.97
C LEU A 110 -3.73 -6.01 8.22
N PRO A 111 -4.56 -6.80 7.49
CA PRO A 111 -5.99 -6.87 7.76
C PRO A 111 -6.32 -7.40 9.15
N LEU A 112 -5.54 -8.37 9.66
CA LEU A 112 -5.69 -8.89 11.02
C LEU A 112 -5.43 -7.81 12.07
N LEU A 113 -4.33 -7.07 11.95
CA LEU A 113 -4.01 -5.97 12.84
C LEU A 113 -5.07 -4.86 12.79
N MET A 114 -5.57 -4.53 11.60
CA MET A 114 -6.65 -3.55 11.47
C MET A 114 -7.94 -3.98 12.16
N ILE A 115 -8.34 -5.26 12.05
CA ILE A 115 -9.53 -5.78 12.73
C ILE A 115 -9.33 -5.79 14.25
N PHE A 116 -8.16 -6.23 14.70
CA PHE A 116 -7.80 -6.26 16.12
C PHE A 116 -7.84 -4.85 16.73
N LEU A 117 -7.15 -3.89 16.11
CA LEU A 117 -7.11 -2.50 16.57
C LEU A 117 -8.49 -1.83 16.50
N LYS A 118 -9.31 -2.14 15.49
CA LYS A 118 -10.70 -1.68 15.44
C LYS A 118 -11.54 -2.20 16.60
N LYS A 119 -11.26 -3.38 17.14
CA LYS A 119 -12.00 -3.93 18.28
C LYS A 119 -11.59 -3.28 19.59
N GLU A 120 -10.28 -3.13 19.80
CA GLU A 120 -9.72 -2.56 21.04
C GLU A 120 -9.93 -1.05 21.14
N LEU A 121 -9.71 -0.30 20.07
CA LEU A 121 -9.79 1.17 20.08
C LEU A 121 -11.22 1.72 19.93
N HIS A 122 -12.21 0.88 19.58
CA HIS A 122 -13.61 1.30 19.47
C HIS A 122 -14.22 1.75 20.79
N LEU A 123 -13.70 1.25 21.91
CA LEU A 123 -14.24 1.50 23.25
C LEU A 123 -14.01 2.94 23.73
N GLN A 124 -13.16 3.71 23.05
CA GLN A 124 -12.77 5.04 23.53
C GLN A 124 -13.39 6.22 22.75
N PHE A 125 -13.78 6.08 21.47
CA PHE A 125 -14.40 7.18 20.72
C PHE A 125 -15.35 6.68 19.62
N ILE A 126 -16.50 7.35 19.47
CA ILE A 126 -17.55 7.13 18.46
C ILE A 126 -16.96 7.10 17.03
N ASP A 127 -17.56 6.30 16.13
CA ASP A 127 -17.21 6.14 14.70
C ASP A 127 -16.89 7.49 14.01
N ASN A 128 -15.60 7.82 13.94
CA ASN A 128 -15.09 9.06 13.38
C ASN A 128 -13.93 8.73 12.43
N ALA A 129 -13.86 9.36 11.26
CA ALA A 129 -12.77 9.07 10.32
C ALA A 129 -11.37 9.51 10.84
N TYR A 130 -11.32 10.25 11.94
CA TYR A 130 -10.08 10.51 12.67
C TYR A 130 -9.57 9.28 13.45
N ASN A 131 -10.48 8.47 13.99
CA ASN A 131 -10.14 7.20 14.60
C ASN A 131 -9.70 6.19 13.54
N ASP A 132 -10.37 6.17 12.39
CA ASP A 132 -9.95 5.37 11.24
C ASP A 132 -8.50 5.71 10.84
N PHE A 133 -8.14 7.00 10.78
CA PHE A 133 -6.77 7.44 10.50
C PHE A 133 -5.77 6.91 11.54
N ARG A 134 -6.08 6.99 12.83
CA ARG A 134 -5.20 6.48 13.90
C ARG A 134 -5.00 4.99 13.78
N ILE A 135 -6.07 4.23 13.54
CA ILE A 135 -6.00 2.78 13.36
C ILE A 135 -5.15 2.45 12.14
N VAL A 136 -5.33 3.17 11.03
CA VAL A 136 -4.52 3.01 9.81
C VAL A 136 -3.03 3.21 10.12
N VAL A 137 -2.65 4.31 10.78
CA VAL A 137 -1.25 4.62 11.09
C VAL A 137 -0.64 3.61 12.06
N ILE A 138 -1.37 3.22 13.10
CA ILE A 138 -0.85 2.25 14.09
C ILE A 138 -0.72 0.86 13.46
N ALA A 139 -1.71 0.43 12.68
CA ALA A 139 -1.64 -0.84 11.97
C ALA A 139 -0.46 -0.87 10.99
N SER A 140 -0.31 0.18 10.18
CA SER A 140 0.79 0.26 9.20
C SER A 140 2.15 0.35 9.87
N PHE A 141 2.25 0.99 11.04
CA PHE A 141 3.48 1.07 11.83
C PHE A 141 3.93 -0.33 12.26
N PHE A 142 3.05 -1.10 12.90
CA PHE A 142 3.40 -2.44 13.38
C PHE A 142 3.67 -3.42 12.24
N THR A 143 2.92 -3.35 11.14
CA THR A 143 3.18 -4.21 9.96
C THR A 143 4.54 -3.93 9.36
N ALA A 144 4.89 -2.65 9.18
CA ALA A 144 6.19 -2.26 8.63
C ALA A 144 7.35 -2.56 9.57
N LEU A 145 7.14 -2.43 10.87
CA LEU A 145 8.13 -2.80 11.87
C LEU A 145 8.41 -4.30 11.84
N PHE A 146 7.37 -5.15 11.82
CA PHE A 146 7.55 -6.60 11.71
C PHE A 146 8.20 -7.00 10.39
N TYR A 147 7.84 -6.33 9.29
CA TYR A 147 8.46 -6.53 7.99
C TYR A 147 9.96 -6.21 7.98
N ALA A 148 10.33 -5.04 8.52
CA ALA A 148 11.71 -4.61 8.57
C ALA A 148 12.56 -5.51 9.50
N PHE A 149 12.00 -5.96 10.63
CA PHE A 149 12.65 -6.98 11.46
C PHE A 149 12.82 -8.30 10.73
N TYR A 150 11.82 -8.75 9.98
CA TYR A 150 11.95 -9.93 9.14
C TYR A 150 13.12 -9.79 8.15
N GLY A 151 13.26 -8.62 7.52
CA GLY A 151 14.39 -8.32 6.62
C GLY A 151 15.77 -8.45 7.30
N LEU A 152 15.92 -7.84 8.49
CA LEU A 152 17.14 -7.96 9.30
C LEU A 152 17.48 -9.41 9.67
N PHE A 153 16.45 -10.16 10.06
CA PHE A 153 16.40 -11.60 10.30
C PHE A 153 17.00 -12.46 9.18
N PHE A 154 16.36 -12.35 8.03
CA PHE A 154 16.28 -13.48 7.10
C PHE A 154 16.79 -13.13 5.70
N THR A 155 16.80 -11.85 5.28
CA THR A 155 17.15 -11.48 3.90
C THR A 155 18.54 -10.88 3.76
N TYR A 156 19.02 -10.04 4.69
CA TYR A 156 20.32 -9.34 4.54
C TYR A 156 21.55 -10.16 4.97
N ASN A 157 21.57 -11.46 4.69
CA ASN A 157 22.66 -12.35 5.11
C ASN A 157 23.79 -12.47 4.08
N GLU A 158 23.58 -12.04 2.83
CA GLU A 158 24.60 -12.12 1.78
C GLU A 158 25.41 -10.83 1.63
N LEU A 159 26.74 -10.95 1.60
CA LEU A 159 27.65 -9.91 1.14
C LEU A 159 27.49 -9.76 -0.39
N LEU A 160 26.97 -8.60 -0.82
CA LEU A 160 26.85 -8.28 -2.23
C LEU A 160 28.23 -8.07 -2.86
N ASN A 161 28.62 -8.99 -3.74
CA ASN A 161 29.76 -8.85 -4.64
C ASN A 161 29.31 -8.27 -5.99
N LEU A 162 30.20 -7.62 -6.75
CA LEU A 162 29.91 -7.02 -8.06
C LEU A 162 29.30 -8.02 -9.06
N GLU A 163 29.73 -9.29 -8.99
CA GLU A 163 29.23 -10.38 -9.83
C GLU A 163 27.80 -10.81 -9.43
N LEU A 164 27.48 -10.75 -8.13
CA LEU A 164 26.10 -10.99 -7.66
C LEU A 164 25.19 -9.83 -8.05
N PHE A 165 25.70 -8.61 -8.07
CA PHE A 165 24.97 -7.43 -8.50
C PHE A 165 24.60 -7.47 -9.99
N SER A 166 25.55 -7.80 -10.87
CA SER A 166 25.28 -7.92 -12.32
C SER A 166 24.23 -9.00 -12.61
N ARG A 167 24.31 -10.17 -11.95
CA ARG A 167 23.31 -11.23 -12.08
C ARG A 167 21.95 -10.83 -11.51
N LYS A 168 21.91 -10.11 -10.39
CA LYS A 168 20.66 -9.65 -9.76
C LYS A 168 19.97 -8.57 -10.60
N ILE A 169 20.68 -7.67 -11.29
CA ILE A 169 20.03 -6.65 -12.15
C ILE A 169 19.16 -7.28 -13.24
N ILE A 170 19.62 -8.38 -13.84
CA ILE A 170 18.98 -9.02 -15.01
C ILE A 170 17.69 -9.76 -14.62
N ALA A 171 17.54 -10.19 -13.37
CA ALA A 171 16.45 -11.05 -12.91
C ALA A 171 15.20 -10.28 -12.40
N TYR A 172 14.76 -9.26 -13.14
CA TYR A 172 13.56 -8.47 -12.79
C TYR A 172 12.25 -9.15 -13.24
N LYS A 173 11.12 -8.68 -12.69
CA LYS A 173 9.78 -9.18 -13.05
C LYS A 173 9.38 -8.63 -14.42
N SER A 174 9.21 -9.52 -15.40
CA SER A 174 8.88 -9.12 -16.76
C SER A 174 7.37 -8.91 -16.92
N ALA A 175 6.98 -7.92 -17.73
CA ALA A 175 5.59 -7.68 -18.11
C ALA A 175 5.43 -7.69 -19.63
N SER A 176 4.26 -8.12 -20.12
CA SER A 176 3.94 -8.11 -21.55
C SER A 176 3.79 -6.69 -22.12
N PHE A 177 3.51 -5.71 -21.26
CA PHE A 177 3.39 -4.31 -21.66
C PHE A 177 4.71 -3.56 -21.47
N VAL A 178 5.24 -2.98 -22.54
CA VAL A 178 6.58 -2.38 -22.61
C VAL A 178 6.83 -1.35 -21.51
N TYR A 179 5.87 -0.46 -21.22
CA TYR A 179 6.05 0.55 -20.17
C TYR A 179 6.10 -0.04 -18.77
N PHE A 180 5.39 -1.15 -18.52
CA PHE A 180 5.44 -1.84 -17.24
C PHE A 180 6.75 -2.61 -17.08
N ASP A 181 7.23 -3.20 -18.17
CA ASP A 181 8.50 -3.91 -18.20
C ASP A 181 9.66 -2.95 -17.88
N PHE A 182 9.71 -1.82 -18.59
CA PHE A 182 10.70 -0.76 -18.34
C PHE A 182 10.64 -0.23 -16.90
N LEU A 183 9.44 0.00 -16.37
CA LEU A 183 9.29 0.55 -15.04
C LEU A 183 9.66 -0.47 -13.95
N SER A 184 9.34 -1.75 -14.15
CA SER A 184 9.76 -2.87 -13.30
C SER A 184 11.28 -3.02 -13.30
N GLU A 185 11.92 -2.97 -14.47
CA GLU A 185 13.37 -2.97 -14.63
C GLU A 185 14.01 -1.80 -13.88
N PHE A 186 13.51 -0.58 -14.09
CA PHE A 186 14.02 0.62 -13.42
C PHE A 186 13.91 0.53 -11.90
N LEU A 187 12.77 0.09 -11.36
CA LEU A 187 12.58 -0.10 -9.92
C LEU A 187 13.55 -1.16 -9.36
N HIS A 188 13.72 -2.27 -10.09
CA HIS A 188 14.64 -3.33 -9.69
C HIS A 188 16.09 -2.86 -9.70
N PHE A 189 16.47 -2.06 -10.69
CA PHE A 189 17.79 -1.42 -10.77
C PHE A 189 18.03 -0.49 -9.58
N VAL A 190 17.10 0.42 -9.28
CA VAL A 190 17.20 1.35 -8.15
C VAL A 190 17.31 0.60 -6.81
N SER A 191 16.51 -0.45 -6.62
CA SER A 191 16.56 -1.30 -5.42
C SER A 191 17.92 -1.96 -5.24
N ASN A 192 18.48 -2.57 -6.29
CA ASN A 192 19.80 -3.18 -6.22
C ASN A 192 20.91 -2.13 -6.05
N LEU A 193 20.79 -0.96 -6.67
CA LEU A 193 21.73 0.14 -6.52
C LEU A 193 21.75 0.65 -5.07
N LYS A 194 20.58 0.74 -4.40
CA LYS A 194 20.48 1.03 -2.95
C LYS A 194 21.29 0.01 -2.15
N PHE A 195 21.07 -1.28 -2.41
CA PHE A 195 21.80 -2.36 -1.72
C PHE A 195 23.32 -2.26 -1.94
N PHE A 196 23.76 -1.95 -3.15
CA PHE A 196 25.18 -1.77 -3.46
C PHE A 196 25.78 -0.55 -2.76
N ILE A 197 25.08 0.59 -2.70
CA ILE A 197 25.57 1.77 -1.96
C ILE A 197 25.67 1.46 -0.47
N PHE A 198 24.68 0.77 0.09
CA PHE A 198 24.66 0.48 1.53
C PHE A 198 25.75 -0.50 1.95
N SER A 199 26.21 -1.38 1.05
CA SER A 199 27.25 -2.36 1.39
C SER A 199 28.61 -1.70 1.67
N TYR A 200 28.87 -0.49 1.14
CA TYR A 200 30.09 0.27 1.43
C TYR A 200 30.20 0.75 2.89
N PHE A 201 29.09 0.82 3.63
CA PHE A 201 29.09 1.24 5.04
C PHE A 201 29.43 0.10 6.02
N GLY A 202 29.87 -1.05 5.51
CA GLY A 202 30.13 -2.25 6.30
C GLY A 202 28.85 -2.95 6.75
N TYR A 203 29.00 -4.11 7.38
CA TYR A 203 27.87 -5.01 7.69
C TYR A 203 26.80 -4.40 8.61
N LEU A 204 27.23 -3.70 9.67
CA LEU A 204 26.31 -3.05 10.60
C LEU A 204 25.60 -1.85 9.95
N GLY A 205 26.33 -1.02 9.20
CA GLY A 205 25.76 0.11 8.47
C GLY A 205 24.76 -0.34 7.39
N PHE A 206 25.12 -1.37 6.64
CA PHE A 206 24.24 -2.00 5.65
C PHE A 206 22.91 -2.47 6.25
N ARG A 207 22.96 -3.17 7.39
CA ARG A 207 21.76 -3.66 8.08
C ARG A 207 20.91 -2.53 8.62
N ALA A 208 21.52 -1.54 9.30
CA ALA A 208 20.79 -0.41 9.86
C ALA A 208 20.12 0.46 8.79
N LEU A 209 20.83 0.78 7.70
CA LEU A 209 20.29 1.58 6.61
C LEU A 209 19.17 0.84 5.87
N ASN A 210 19.35 -0.46 5.56
CA ASN A 210 18.29 -1.23 4.95
C ASN A 210 17.04 -1.33 5.84
N PHE A 211 17.21 -1.54 7.15
CA PHE A 211 16.10 -1.53 8.09
C PHE A 211 15.32 -0.21 8.03
N ILE A 212 16.01 0.93 8.10
CA ILE A 212 15.37 2.25 8.08
C ILE A 212 14.61 2.47 6.76
N PHE A 213 15.26 2.22 5.63
CA PHE A 213 14.65 2.45 4.32
C PHE A 213 13.49 1.49 4.04
N ASP A 214 13.63 0.21 4.39
CA ASP A 214 12.58 -0.77 4.14
C ASP A 214 11.41 -0.55 5.11
N PHE A 215 11.67 -0.14 6.35
CA PHE A 215 10.63 0.34 7.27
C PHE A 215 9.85 1.51 6.69
N PHE A 216 10.52 2.61 6.28
CA PHE A 216 9.82 3.79 5.79
C PHE A 216 9.08 3.54 4.48
N ASN A 217 9.67 2.82 3.53
CA ASN A 217 9.01 2.49 2.27
C ASN A 217 7.79 1.60 2.50
N PHE A 218 7.96 0.52 3.27
CA PHE A 218 6.86 -0.40 3.56
C PHE A 218 5.79 0.22 4.46
N PHE A 219 6.15 1.15 5.35
CA PHE A 219 5.21 1.94 6.15
C PHE A 219 4.31 2.81 5.27
N MET A 220 4.90 3.57 4.34
CA MET A 220 4.13 4.40 3.42
C MET A 220 3.20 3.56 2.56
N PHE A 221 3.71 2.46 2.03
CA PHE A 221 2.93 1.51 1.26
C PHE A 221 1.77 0.89 2.06
N CYS A 222 2.05 0.38 3.26
CA CYS A 222 1.04 -0.16 4.17
C CYS A 222 0.01 0.89 4.57
N SER A 223 0.40 2.16 4.76
CA SER A 223 -0.54 3.21 5.17
C SER A 223 -1.59 3.48 4.09
N LEU A 224 -1.18 3.57 2.81
CA LEU A 224 -2.07 3.75 1.68
C LEU A 224 -2.98 2.55 1.47
N LEU A 225 -2.41 1.36 1.57
CA LEU A 225 -3.14 0.12 1.40
C LEU A 225 -4.10 -0.15 2.58
N ALA A 226 -3.74 0.29 3.78
CA ALA A 226 -4.61 0.28 4.94
C ALA A 226 -5.81 1.22 4.79
N PHE A 227 -5.72 2.35 4.07
CA PHE A 227 -6.92 3.13 3.72
C PHE A 227 -7.87 2.34 2.81
N VAL A 228 -7.33 1.62 1.84
CA VAL A 228 -8.13 0.73 0.97
C VAL A 228 -8.79 -0.37 1.82
N PHE A 229 -8.05 -1.03 2.70
CA PHE A 229 -8.62 -2.01 3.62
C PHE A 229 -9.59 -1.41 4.62
N ASN A 230 -9.37 -0.18 5.08
CA ASN A 230 -10.29 0.51 5.97
C ASN A 230 -11.66 0.67 5.30
N PHE A 231 -11.67 1.04 4.02
CA PHE A 231 -12.87 1.12 3.20
C PHE A 231 -13.53 -0.26 3.05
N VAL A 232 -12.77 -1.30 2.66
CA VAL A 232 -13.32 -2.65 2.43
C VAL A 232 -13.86 -3.29 3.72
N LEU A 233 -13.18 -3.10 4.85
CA LEU A 233 -13.56 -3.66 6.16
C LEU A 233 -14.80 -2.99 6.78
N LYS A 234 -15.39 -1.98 6.14
CA LYS A 234 -16.73 -1.45 6.48
C LYS A 234 -17.86 -2.41 6.07
N ILE A 235 -17.58 -3.44 5.25
CA ILE A 235 -18.50 -4.55 4.99
C ILE A 235 -18.88 -5.25 6.31
N LYS A 236 -20.17 -5.59 6.46
CA LYS A 236 -20.68 -6.36 7.61
C LYS A 236 -20.02 -7.74 7.74
N ILE A 237 -19.68 -8.38 6.62
CA ILE A 237 -19.10 -9.73 6.56
C ILE A 237 -17.57 -9.69 6.44
N LYS A 238 -16.89 -9.20 7.48
CA LYS A 238 -15.42 -9.04 7.53
C LYS A 238 -14.65 -10.36 7.29
N ILE A 239 -15.24 -11.50 7.66
CA ILE A 239 -14.64 -12.83 7.50
C ILE A 239 -14.43 -13.18 6.03
N ILE A 240 -15.34 -12.79 5.13
CA ILE A 240 -15.19 -13.04 3.69
C ILE A 240 -13.98 -12.29 3.14
N VAL A 241 -13.74 -11.05 3.61
CA VAL A 241 -12.58 -10.26 3.19
C VAL A 241 -11.27 -10.95 3.58
N LEU A 242 -11.17 -11.45 4.82
CA LEU A 242 -10.00 -12.21 5.29
C LEU A 242 -9.79 -13.50 4.48
N PHE A 243 -10.87 -14.25 4.23
CA PHE A 243 -10.81 -15.47 3.44
C PHE A 243 -10.32 -15.21 2.00
N LEU A 244 -10.84 -14.16 1.38
CA LEU A 244 -10.43 -13.72 0.05
C LEU A 244 -8.95 -13.26 0.02
N CYS A 245 -8.48 -12.56 1.05
CA CYS A 245 -7.08 -12.20 1.18
C CYS A 245 -6.18 -13.44 1.33
N PHE A 246 -6.61 -14.44 2.11
CA PHE A 246 -5.90 -15.70 2.23
C PHE A 246 -5.80 -16.47 0.90
N ILE A 247 -6.90 -16.53 0.14
CA ILE A 247 -6.89 -17.10 -1.22
C ILE A 247 -5.91 -16.36 -2.12
N MET A 248 -5.84 -15.02 -2.04
CA MET A 248 -4.91 -14.23 -2.84
C MET A 248 -3.44 -14.60 -2.54
N VAL A 249 -3.09 -14.79 -1.26
CA VAL A 249 -1.74 -15.24 -0.88
C VAL A 249 -1.45 -16.61 -1.48
N LEU A 250 -2.35 -17.60 -1.30
CA LEU A 250 -2.18 -18.92 -1.89
C LEU A 250 -2.05 -18.87 -3.41
N GLY A 251 -2.94 -18.13 -4.08
CA GLY A 251 -2.92 -17.95 -5.53
C GLY A 251 -1.60 -17.39 -6.02
N ASN A 252 -1.01 -16.43 -5.31
CA ASN A 252 0.30 -15.89 -5.66
C ASN A 252 1.45 -16.89 -5.45
N TYR A 253 1.38 -17.76 -4.44
CA TYR A 253 2.39 -18.82 -4.26
C TYR A 253 2.37 -19.86 -5.38
N PHE A 254 1.18 -20.17 -5.92
CA PHE A 254 1.01 -21.13 -7.01
C PHE A 254 1.21 -20.52 -8.40
N LEU A 255 1.00 -19.20 -8.57
CA LEU A 255 1.25 -18.53 -9.83
C LEU A 255 2.75 -18.46 -10.13
N LYS A 256 3.12 -18.95 -11.32
CA LYS A 256 4.48 -18.84 -11.81
C LYS A 256 4.75 -17.38 -12.21
N GLU A 257 5.56 -16.68 -11.42
CA GLU A 257 6.04 -15.34 -11.76
C GLU A 257 6.81 -15.38 -13.09
N GLN A 258 6.48 -14.47 -14.01
CA GLN A 258 7.29 -14.24 -15.20
C GLN A 258 8.45 -13.33 -14.80
N ARG A 259 9.66 -13.88 -14.78
CA ARG A 259 10.91 -13.12 -14.59
C ARG A 259 11.70 -13.16 -15.88
N ASN A 260 12.36 -12.04 -16.19
CA ASN A 260 13.28 -12.00 -17.30
C ASN A 260 14.44 -12.97 -16.98
N ASN A 261 14.58 -14.00 -17.81
CA ASN A 261 15.62 -15.01 -17.69
C ASN A 261 16.55 -14.89 -18.90
N ALA A 262 17.13 -13.71 -19.14
CA ALA A 262 18.20 -13.57 -20.13
C ALA A 262 19.43 -14.45 -19.79
N LEU A 263 19.51 -14.99 -18.57
CA LEU A 263 20.55 -15.93 -18.11
C LEU A 263 20.31 -17.42 -18.48
N LYS A 264 19.32 -17.76 -19.32
CA LYS A 264 19.16 -19.15 -19.83
C LYS A 264 19.74 -19.37 -21.24
N SER A 265 20.41 -18.38 -21.81
CA SER A 265 20.98 -18.47 -23.16
C SER A 265 22.39 -17.91 -23.24
N GLU A 266 23.27 -18.34 -22.33
CA GLU A 266 24.71 -18.44 -22.55
C GLU A 266 25.22 -19.75 -21.96
#